data_AF-A0A947R689-F1
#
_entry.id   AF-A0A947R689-F1
#
_cell.length_a   1.000
_cell.length_b   1.000
_cell.length_c   1.000
_cell.angle_alpha   90.00
_cell.angle_beta   90.00
_cell.angle_gamma   90.00
#
_symmetry.space_group_name_H-M   'P 1'
#
loop_
_entity.id
_entity.type
_entity.pdbx_description
1 polymer ?
#
loop_
_entity_poly.entity_id
_entity_poly.type
_entity_poly.pdbx_seq_one_letter_code
_entity_poly.pdbx_strand_id
1 'polypeptide(L)'
;MTNQKADQIFERQEYHQSLMNKMSIESSSVDTCRPEGEKTLYIEKLEQRIKSLKSIVEDMTEKSKNLEKKFRTDFEEDRKVIEDRYHTLKERVNNVRQAGGDAWKELGKGTSSALEDFTAGIKNAVSKFK
;
A
#
# COMPACT_ATOMS: atom_id res chain seq x y z
N MET A 1 -26.34 -27.87 13.56
CA MET A 1 -26.47 -26.88 12.46
C MET A 1 -25.26 -25.97 12.54
N THR A 2 -24.27 -26.19 11.67
CA THR A 2 -23.05 -25.39 11.62
C THR A 2 -23.40 -23.97 11.20
N ASN A 3 -22.93 -22.99 11.97
CA ASN A 3 -23.28 -21.60 11.81
C ASN A 3 -22.39 -20.97 10.73
N GLN A 4 -22.50 -21.50 9.50
CA GLN A 4 -21.60 -21.26 8.38
C GLN A 4 -21.46 -19.77 8.00
N LYS A 5 -22.47 -18.94 8.32
CA LYS A 5 -22.43 -17.49 8.15
C LYS A 5 -21.62 -16.78 9.23
N ALA A 6 -21.68 -17.26 10.48
CA ALA A 6 -20.91 -16.70 11.58
C ALA A 6 -19.41 -16.98 11.39
N ASP A 7 -19.06 -18.17 10.90
CA ASP A 7 -17.67 -18.56 10.60
C ASP A 7 -17.07 -17.67 9.50
N GLN A 8 -17.82 -17.37 8.44
CA GLN A 8 -17.38 -16.48 7.36
C GLN A 8 -17.18 -15.03 7.80
N ILE A 9 -18.01 -14.52 8.72
CA ILE A 9 -17.87 -13.17 9.28
C ILE A 9 -16.61 -13.10 10.15
N PHE A 10 -16.37 -14.11 10.97
CA PHE A 10 -15.20 -14.18 11.84
C PHE A 10 -13.90 -14.23 11.02
N GLU A 11 -13.83 -15.09 10.01
CA GLU A 11 -12.67 -15.18 9.09
C GLU A 11 -12.37 -13.85 8.38
N ARG A 12 -13.41 -13.11 8.02
CA ARG A 12 -13.27 -11.81 7.36
C ARG A 12 -12.75 -10.73 8.31
N GLN A 13 -13.21 -10.73 9.57
CA GLN A 13 -12.71 -9.82 10.60
C GLN A 13 -11.25 -10.10 10.96
N GLU A 14 -10.87 -11.38 11.12
CA GLU A 14 -9.47 -11.76 11.37
C GLU A 14 -8.57 -11.35 10.21
N TYR A 15 -9.03 -11.55 8.97
CA TYR A 15 -8.31 -11.11 7.78
C TYR A 15 -8.13 -9.59 7.73
N HIS A 16 -9.18 -8.82 8.00
CA HIS A 16 -9.09 -7.37 8.11
C HIS A 16 -8.07 -6.94 9.17
N GLN A 17 -8.12 -7.54 10.36
CA GLN A 17 -7.18 -7.23 11.44
C GLN A 17 -5.74 -7.60 11.07
N SER A 18 -5.53 -8.71 10.38
CA SER A 18 -4.23 -9.13 9.85
C SER A 18 -3.66 -8.10 8.87
N LEU A 19 -4.48 -7.62 7.92
CA LEU A 19 -4.08 -6.56 6.99
C LEU A 19 -3.73 -5.25 7.70
N MET A 20 -4.54 -4.84 8.68
CA MET A 20 -4.28 -3.64 9.48
C MET A 20 -2.99 -3.78 10.28
N ASN A 21 -2.72 -4.94 10.87
CA ASN A 21 -1.48 -5.23 11.58
C ASN A 21 -0.27 -5.17 10.64
N LYS A 22 -0.36 -5.80 9.46
CA LYS A 22 0.71 -5.76 8.44
C LYS A 22 1.01 -4.33 8.01
N MET A 23 -0.01 -3.53 7.72
CA MET A 23 0.17 -2.11 7.39
C MET A 23 0.74 -1.28 8.55
N SER A 24 0.35 -1.58 9.79
CA SER A 24 0.76 -0.84 10.99
C SER A 24 2.21 -1.13 11.34
N ILE A 25 2.62 -2.41 11.33
CA ILE A 25 4.00 -2.86 11.52
C ILE A 25 4.92 -2.18 10.50
N GLU A 26 4.49 -2.13 9.24
CA GLU A 26 5.26 -1.48 8.19
C GLU A 26 5.22 0.06 8.26
N SER A 27 4.24 0.66 8.95
CA SER A 27 4.22 2.10 9.23
C SER A 27 5.06 2.48 10.44
N SER A 28 5.22 1.58 11.41
CA SER A 28 6.05 1.81 12.61
C SER A 28 7.52 1.49 12.39
N SER A 29 7.87 0.66 11.41
CA SER A 29 9.27 0.33 11.08
C SER A 29 9.92 1.31 10.11
N VAL A 30 9.12 2.16 9.45
CA VAL A 30 9.58 3.15 8.48
C VAL A 30 8.99 4.49 8.89
N ASP A 31 9.72 5.23 9.75
CA ASP A 31 9.54 6.67 9.89
C ASP A 31 9.26 7.24 8.51
N THR A 32 8.15 7.97 8.35
CA THR A 32 7.68 8.63 7.12
C THR A 32 8.88 8.87 6.21
N CYS A 33 8.97 8.19 5.06
CA CYS A 33 10.17 8.27 4.21
C CYS A 33 10.42 9.76 3.92
N ARG A 34 11.30 10.41 4.68
CA ARG A 34 11.61 11.82 4.57
C ARG A 34 12.90 11.92 3.79
N PRO A 35 13.02 12.90 2.88
CA PRO A 35 14.24 13.09 2.09
C PRO A 35 15.33 13.78 2.94
N GLU A 36 15.69 13.16 4.05
CA GLU A 36 16.71 13.58 5.00
C GLU A 36 17.89 12.60 4.95
N GLY A 37 19.09 13.08 5.28
CA GLY A 37 20.30 12.26 5.25
C GLY A 37 20.72 11.85 3.84
N GLU A 38 21.18 10.61 3.69
CA GLU A 38 21.71 10.10 2.43
C GLU A 38 20.59 9.71 1.46
N LYS A 39 20.69 10.22 0.23
CA LYS A 39 19.76 9.92 -0.86
C LYS A 39 19.56 8.41 -1.09
N THR A 40 20.63 7.62 -1.01
CA THR A 40 20.58 6.17 -1.22
C THR A 40 19.71 5.50 -0.16
N LEU A 41 19.91 5.84 1.11
CA LEU A 41 19.10 5.32 2.22
C LEU A 41 17.63 5.73 2.08
N TYR A 42 17.37 6.96 1.63
CA TYR A 42 16.01 7.41 1.34
C TYR A 42 15.34 6.56 0.26
N ILE A 43 16.03 6.29 -0.86
CA ILE A 43 15.53 5.45 -1.95
C ILE A 43 15.30 4.01 -1.49
N GLU A 44 16.24 3.43 -0.74
CA GLU A 44 16.11 2.06 -0.22
C GLU A 44 14.87 1.91 0.68
N LYS A 45 14.64 2.86 1.58
CA LYS A 45 13.45 2.88 2.45
C LYS A 45 12.16 2.98 1.63
N LEU A 46 12.13 3.83 0.61
CA LEU A 46 10.99 3.94 -0.31
C LEU A 46 10.72 2.61 -1.01
N GLU A 47 11.74 1.99 -1.59
CA GLU A 47 11.59 0.73 -2.34
C GLU A 47 11.13 -0.42 -1.43
N GLN A 48 11.66 -0.50 -0.22
CA GLN A 48 11.18 -1.46 0.79
C GLN A 48 9.70 -1.23 1.12
N ARG A 49 9.30 0.02 1.36
CA ARG A 49 7.91 0.35 1.67
C ARG A 49 6.97 0.01 0.51
N ILE A 50 7.37 0.38 -0.72
CA ILE A 50 6.62 0.10 -1.94
C ILE A 50 6.45 -1.40 -2.14
N LYS A 51 7.51 -2.19 -1.94
CA LYS A 51 7.47 -3.66 -2.05
C LYS A 51 6.49 -4.27 -1.06
N SER A 52 6.54 -3.83 0.20
CA SER A 52 5.65 -4.35 1.24
C SER A 52 4.18 -4.02 0.98
N LEU A 53 3.90 -2.76 0.63
CA LEU A 53 2.55 -2.30 0.26
C LEU A 53 2.02 -3.06 -0.98
N LYS A 54 2.88 -3.33 -1.97
CA LYS A 54 2.48 -4.12 -3.14
C LYS A 54 2.11 -5.55 -2.76
N SER A 55 2.85 -6.19 -1.86
CA SER A 55 2.50 -7.51 -1.35
C SER A 55 1.13 -7.53 -0.66
N ILE A 56 0.73 -6.45 0.00
CA ILE A 56 -0.61 -6.32 0.60
C ILE A 56 -1.69 -6.27 -0.50
N VAL A 57 -1.47 -5.49 -1.56
CA VAL A 57 -2.40 -5.39 -2.70
C VAL A 57 -2.55 -6.74 -3.42
N GLU A 58 -1.45 -7.47 -3.59
CA GLU A 58 -1.45 -8.81 -4.20
C GLU A 58 -2.26 -9.81 -3.34
N ASP A 59 -2.06 -9.80 -2.03
CA ASP A 59 -2.83 -10.64 -1.08
C ASP A 59 -4.33 -10.31 -1.10
N MET A 60 -4.68 -9.03 -1.05
CA MET A 60 -6.07 -8.57 -1.17
C MET A 60 -6.69 -8.97 -2.51
N THR A 61 -5.91 -8.91 -3.59
CA THR A 61 -6.35 -9.35 -4.91
C THR A 61 -6.67 -10.83 -4.93
N GLU A 62 -5.82 -11.67 -4.34
CA GLU A 62 -6.09 -13.10 -4.25
C GLU A 62 -7.33 -13.38 -3.40
N LYS A 63 -7.44 -12.76 -2.21
CA LYS A 63 -8.60 -12.95 -1.34
C LYS A 63 -9.90 -12.51 -2.02
N SER A 64 -9.88 -11.42 -2.79
CA SER A 64 -11.05 -10.88 -3.47
C SER A 64 -11.67 -11.83 -4.50
N LYS A 65 -10.88 -12.75 -5.08
CA LYS A 65 -11.37 -13.71 -6.09
C LYS A 65 -12.45 -14.64 -5.55
N ASN A 66 -12.38 -14.94 -4.26
CA ASN A 66 -13.29 -15.85 -3.56
C ASN A 66 -14.48 -15.12 -2.90
N LEU A 67 -14.57 -13.80 -3.03
CA LEU A 67 -15.65 -12.99 -2.46
C LEU A 67 -16.78 -12.78 -3.47
N GLU A 68 -17.90 -12.26 -2.97
CA GLU A 68 -19.09 -11.99 -3.78
C GLU A 68 -18.79 -11.07 -4.96
N LYS A 69 -19.49 -11.28 -6.08
CA LYS A 69 -19.27 -10.55 -7.34
C LYS A 69 -19.27 -9.03 -7.16
N LYS A 70 -20.20 -8.50 -6.36
CA LYS A 70 -20.30 -7.06 -6.07
C LYS A 70 -19.02 -6.54 -5.40
N PHE A 71 -18.58 -7.22 -4.35
CA PHE A 71 -17.34 -6.86 -3.66
C PHE A 71 -16.14 -6.88 -4.62
N ARG A 72 -16.04 -7.92 -5.46
CA ARG A 72 -14.96 -8.04 -6.43
C ARG A 72 -14.94 -6.90 -7.45
N THR A 73 -16.11 -6.45 -7.91
CA THR A 73 -16.22 -5.29 -8.80
C THR A 73 -15.75 -4.01 -8.10
N ASP A 74 -16.25 -3.74 -6.89
CA ASP A 74 -15.88 -2.53 -6.14
C ASP A 74 -14.37 -2.52 -5.79
N PHE A 75 -13.81 -3.69 -5.48
CA PHE A 75 -12.38 -3.84 -5.21
C PHE A 75 -11.51 -3.68 -6.46
N GLU A 76 -11.96 -4.16 -7.63
CA GLU A 76 -11.23 -4.00 -8.89
C GLU A 76 -11.09 -2.53 -9.29
N GLU A 77 -12.10 -1.70 -9.01
CA GLU A 77 -12.04 -0.25 -9.20
C GLU A 77 -10.99 0.40 -8.29
N ASP A 78 -10.99 0.06 -7.00
CA ASP A 78 -9.94 0.52 -6.08
C ASP A 78 -8.56 0.05 -6.53
N ARG A 79 -8.44 -1.20 -6.98
CA ARG A 79 -7.16 -1.79 -7.42
C ARG A 79 -6.57 -1.00 -8.58
N LYS A 80 -7.39 -0.59 -9.56
CA LYS A 80 -6.92 0.25 -10.68
C LYS A 80 -6.34 1.56 -10.19
N VAL A 81 -7.04 2.25 -9.28
CA VAL A 81 -6.56 3.50 -8.68
C VAL A 81 -5.25 3.29 -7.91
N ILE A 82 -5.14 2.17 -7.18
CA ILE A 82 -3.93 1.80 -6.45
C ILE A 82 -2.76 1.51 -7.40
N GLU A 83 -2.99 0.79 -8.50
CA GLU A 83 -1.97 0.51 -9.52
C GLU A 83 -1.49 1.78 -10.25
N ASP A 84 -2.39 2.69 -10.60
CA ASP A 84 -2.02 3.98 -11.20
C ASP A 84 -1.13 4.82 -10.25
N ARG A 85 -1.47 4.82 -8.95
CA ARG A 85 -0.64 5.45 -7.91
C ARG A 85 0.71 4.76 -7.75
N TYR A 86 0.75 3.42 -7.82
CA TYR A 86 1.99 2.65 -7.78
C TYR A 86 2.91 3.00 -8.96
N HIS A 87 2.37 3.09 -10.18
CA HIS A 87 3.13 3.48 -11.37
C HIS A 87 3.70 4.90 -11.23
N THR A 88 2.86 5.86 -10.82
CA THR A 88 3.28 7.24 -10.56
C THR A 88 4.38 7.31 -9.51
N LEU A 89 4.24 6.55 -8.42
CA LEU A 89 5.23 6.50 -7.36
C LEU A 89 6.56 5.92 -7.85
N LYS A 90 6.54 4.83 -8.64
CA LYS A 90 7.77 4.27 -9.21
C LYS A 90 8.50 5.23 -10.14
N GLU A 91 7.76 5.97 -10.95
CA GLU A 91 8.34 7.01 -11.81
C GLU A 91 9.02 8.10 -10.96
N ARG A 92 8.36 8.57 -9.90
CA ARG A 92 8.91 9.57 -8.98
C ARG A 92 10.17 9.09 -8.27
N VAL A 93 10.20 7.84 -7.80
CA VAL A 93 11.42 7.22 -7.23
C VAL A 93 12.55 7.22 -8.25
N ASN A 94 12.27 6.91 -9.51
CA ASN A 94 13.28 6.95 -10.56
C ASN A 94 13.79 8.38 -10.83
N ASN A 95 12.91 9.38 -10.81
CA ASN A 95 13.29 10.79 -10.95
C ASN A 95 14.19 11.25 -9.79
N VAL A 96 13.87 10.85 -8.55
CA VAL A 96 14.74 11.07 -7.39
C VAL A 96 16.11 10.42 -7.66
N ARG A 97 16.16 9.16 -8.08
CA ARG A 97 17.42 8.44 -8.38
C ARG A 97 18.29 9.18 -9.40
N GLN A 98 17.70 9.78 -10.42
CA GLN A 98 18.43 10.49 -11.47
C GLN A 98 18.85 11.91 -11.07
N ALA A 99 18.19 12.54 -10.11
CA ALA A 99 18.48 13.92 -9.73
C ALA A 99 19.81 14.09 -8.98
N GLY A 100 20.60 15.10 -9.35
CA GLY A 100 21.84 15.49 -8.67
C GLY A 100 21.67 16.64 -7.69
N GLY A 101 22.72 16.91 -6.89
CA GLY A 101 22.78 18.08 -6.01
C GLY A 101 21.68 18.10 -4.96
N ASP A 102 21.03 19.25 -4.75
CA ASP A 102 19.89 19.37 -3.82
C ASP A 102 18.53 19.09 -4.46
N ALA A 103 18.46 18.91 -5.79
CA ALA A 103 17.19 18.68 -6.50
C ALA A 103 16.49 17.40 -6.07
N TRP A 104 17.24 16.37 -5.62
CA TRP A 104 16.63 15.13 -5.14
C TRP A 104 15.81 15.33 -3.86
N LYS A 105 16.09 16.35 -3.05
CA LYS A 105 15.35 16.60 -1.80
C LYS A 105 13.94 17.09 -2.08
N GLU A 106 13.78 18.02 -3.03
CA GLU A 106 12.46 18.51 -3.45
C GLU A 106 11.65 17.42 -4.16
N LEU A 107 12.28 16.68 -5.08
CA LEU A 107 11.66 15.50 -5.69
C LEU A 107 11.30 14.44 -4.64
N GLY A 108 12.14 14.29 -3.62
CA GLY A 108 11.91 13.42 -2.48
C GLY A 108 10.63 13.81 -1.73
N LYS A 109 10.44 15.08 -1.39
CA LYS A 109 9.19 15.53 -0.73
C LYS A 109 7.96 15.14 -1.54
N GLY A 110 7.99 15.41 -2.86
CA GLY A 110 6.91 15.02 -3.76
C GLY A 110 6.73 13.50 -3.91
N THR A 111 7.80 12.71 -3.73
CA THR A 111 7.75 11.24 -3.76
C THR A 111 7.16 10.70 -2.46
N SER A 112 7.49 11.30 -1.33
CA SER A 112 6.94 10.97 -0.01
C SER A 112 5.43 11.20 0.03
N SER A 113 4.94 12.33 -0.51
CA SER A 113 3.49 12.56 -0.63
C SER A 113 2.80 11.53 -1.53
N ALA A 114 3.42 11.15 -2.66
CA ALA A 114 2.87 10.10 -3.52
C ALA A 114 2.81 8.72 -2.83
N LEU A 115 3.79 8.42 -1.95
CA LEU A 115 3.77 7.23 -1.11
C LEU A 115 2.63 7.28 -0.07
N GLU A 116 2.36 8.44 0.53
CA GLU A 116 1.22 8.63 1.43
C GLU A 116 -0.11 8.40 0.70
N ASP A 117 -0.27 8.95 -0.50
CA ASP A 117 -1.46 8.73 -1.34
C ASP A 117 -1.66 7.26 -1.71
N PHE A 118 -0.57 6.58 -2.07
CA PHE A 118 -0.59 5.14 -2.34
C PHE A 118 -1.02 4.35 -1.10
N THR A 119 -0.43 4.66 0.06
CA THR A 119 -0.76 4.04 1.34
C THR A 119 -2.22 4.28 1.72
N ALA A 120 -2.74 5.50 1.53
CA ALA A 120 -4.13 5.84 1.81
C ALA A 120 -5.11 5.07 0.91
N GLY A 121 -4.77 4.89 -0.37
CA GLY A 121 -5.55 4.05 -1.29
C GLY A 121 -5.69 2.62 -0.80
N ILE A 122 -4.58 2.02 -0.34
CA ILE A 122 -4.57 0.66 0.21
C ILE A 122 -5.40 0.60 1.49
N LYS A 123 -5.23 1.55 2.43
CA LYS A 123 -6.04 1.60 3.67
C LYS A 123 -7.55 1.68 3.39
N ASN A 124 -7.94 2.48 2.40
CA ASN A 124 -9.33 2.58 1.98
C ASN A 124 -9.85 1.24 1.46
N ALA A 125 -9.10 0.55 0.61
CA ALA A 125 -9.46 -0.77 0.11
C ALA A 125 -9.52 -1.82 1.24
N VAL A 126 -8.56 -1.83 2.18
CA VAL A 126 -8.55 -2.72 3.36
C VAL A 126 -9.78 -2.49 4.24
N SER A 127 -10.26 -1.25 4.37
CA SER A 127 -11.44 -0.94 5.18
C SER A 127 -12.72 -1.60 4.66
N LYS A 128 -12.77 -1.94 3.36
CA LYS A 128 -13.88 -2.68 2.75
C LYS A 128 -13.85 -4.16 3.10
N PHE A 129 -12.70 -4.72 3.50
CA PHE A 129 -12.60 -6.11 3.95
C PHE A 129 -13.13 -6.36 5.37
N LYS A 130 -13.73 -5.36 6.02
CA LYS A 130 -14.45 -5.49 7.30
C LYS A 130 -15.71 -6.34 7.19
#